data_AF-A7XW58-F1
#
_entry.id   AF-A7XW58-F1
#
_cell.length_a   1.000
_cell.length_b   1.000
_cell.length_c   1.000
_cell.angle_alpha   90.00
_cell.angle_beta   90.00
_cell.angle_gamma   90.00
#
_symmetry.space_group_name_H-M   'P 1'
#
loop_
_entity.id
_entity.type
_entity.pdbx_description
1 polymer ?
#
loop_
_entity_poly.entity_id
_entity_poly.type
_entity_poly.pdbx_seq_one_letter_code
_entity_poly.pdbx_strand_id
1 'polypeptide(L)'
;RPIHEIAAEAISKNDIPEITLALKVLGNAGHPASLKPIMKILPLLKSAAAAMPIRVQVDAILALRNIAKKEPKLVQPVVLQLVFDRALHPEVRMVASIVLFETRPSVALMSSLAGYLKTETNMHVASFSYSYIKSLTRITAPDMATVAGAANVAIKLMSCKLDRLSFRFSRALQQDFYHTPLMIGVAGSAYMINDATTILPRAVVAKARAYLAGASADVLEIGVRTEGIQEALLKSPAADESVDSNTKVKRTLKALANWRTLPTNQPLASAYVKLLGQEMAYLNIDKTIIEEAIPIVTGPKSREMLKGALKALREGISVQYTKPLLASEARRILPTAVGVPIELSLYTSAVAATSLKVKATITPPLPEDIDTMTLGQLKRTDVELQAEARPSVALQTFAVMGVNTDLIQAAVTAKGKIHVNAPGKVVARADILKGNFKVELLPVEVPEHIAAVSFETLAVVRNIENPTSERIVPLVPEVSQQKSQTSYDDSSSEIQDEVPVRA
;
A
#
# COMPACT_ATOMS: atom_id res chain seq x y z
N ARG A 1 -18.95 13.01 -18.49
CA ARG A 1 -19.12 13.16 -19.95
C ARG A 1 -17.78 13.08 -20.68
N PRO A 2 -16.76 13.94 -20.45
CA PRO A 2 -15.48 13.85 -21.18
C PRO A 2 -14.79 12.48 -21.04
N ILE A 3 -14.77 11.94 -19.82
CA ILE A 3 -14.18 10.62 -19.52
C ILE A 3 -14.94 9.48 -20.25
N HIS A 4 -16.25 9.62 -20.44
CA HIS A 4 -17.05 8.62 -21.16
C HIS A 4 -16.80 8.67 -22.66
N GLU A 5 -16.57 9.87 -23.21
CA GLU A 5 -16.22 10.07 -24.62
C GLU A 5 -14.83 9.50 -24.93
N ILE A 6 -13.83 9.78 -24.08
CA ILE A 6 -12.48 9.19 -24.18
C ILE A 6 -12.55 7.66 -24.12
N ALA A 7 -13.30 7.11 -23.15
CA ALA A 7 -13.48 5.66 -23.04
C ALA A 7 -14.10 5.05 -24.32
N ALA A 8 -15.13 5.70 -24.89
CA ALA A 8 -15.78 5.23 -26.10
C ALA A 8 -14.86 5.29 -27.32
N GLU A 9 -14.07 6.36 -27.45
CA GLU A 9 -13.08 6.52 -28.51
C GLU A 9 -11.98 5.46 -28.41
N ALA A 10 -11.43 5.24 -27.21
CA ALA A 10 -10.40 4.24 -26.95
C ALA A 10 -10.89 2.82 -27.31
N ILE A 11 -12.12 2.48 -26.94
CA ILE A 11 -12.75 1.20 -27.33
C ILE A 11 -12.88 1.09 -28.85
N SER A 12 -13.30 2.16 -29.53
CA SER A 12 -13.47 2.14 -30.99
C SER A 12 -12.16 1.94 -31.74
N LYS A 13 -11.05 2.47 -31.19
CA LYS A 13 -9.70 2.33 -31.74
C LYS A 13 -8.98 1.06 -31.29
N ASN A 14 -9.58 0.29 -30.38
CA ASN A 14 -8.96 -0.85 -29.71
C ASN A 14 -7.60 -0.50 -29.05
N ASP A 15 -7.52 0.71 -28.48
CA ASP A 15 -6.33 1.22 -27.80
C ASP A 15 -6.29 0.71 -26.36
N ILE A 16 -5.61 -0.42 -26.14
CA ILE A 16 -5.59 -1.11 -24.85
C ILE A 16 -5.06 -0.23 -23.70
N PRO A 17 -3.91 0.48 -23.83
CA PRO A 17 -3.45 1.43 -22.82
C PRO A 17 -4.50 2.48 -22.44
N GLU A 18 -5.11 3.12 -23.44
CA GLU A 18 -6.08 4.19 -23.20
C GLU A 18 -7.39 3.65 -22.59
N ILE A 19 -7.83 2.45 -22.99
CA ILE A 19 -8.97 1.75 -22.36
C ILE A 19 -8.67 1.47 -20.89
N THR A 20 -7.49 0.93 -20.58
CA THR A 20 -7.09 0.65 -19.19
C THR A 20 -7.04 1.94 -18.35
N LEU A 21 -6.49 3.03 -18.90
CA LEU A 21 -6.47 4.32 -18.22
C LEU A 21 -7.89 4.84 -17.97
N ALA A 22 -8.75 4.84 -18.99
CA ALA A 22 -10.12 5.28 -18.87
C ALA A 22 -10.91 4.47 -17.82
N LEU A 23 -10.72 3.15 -17.77
CA LEU A 23 -11.32 2.28 -16.75
C LEU A 23 -10.88 2.63 -15.33
N LYS A 24 -9.58 2.90 -15.12
CA LYS A 24 -9.05 3.33 -13.82
C LYS A 24 -9.65 4.67 -13.39
N VAL A 25 -9.75 5.62 -14.32
CA VAL A 25 -10.36 6.94 -14.07
C VAL A 25 -11.85 6.79 -13.73
N LEU A 26 -12.60 5.96 -14.46
CA LEU A 26 -14.01 5.67 -14.17
C LEU A 26 -14.18 4.98 -12.81
N GLY A 27 -13.27 4.07 -12.46
CA GLY A 27 -13.21 3.41 -11.16
C GLY A 27 -12.96 4.39 -10.01
N ASN A 28 -12.04 5.33 -10.19
CA ASN A 28 -11.77 6.41 -9.23
C ASN A 28 -12.99 7.31 -9.03
N ALA A 29 -13.63 7.73 -10.13
CA ALA A 29 -14.86 8.52 -10.09
C ALA A 29 -16.00 7.81 -9.35
N GLY A 30 -16.15 6.48 -9.55
CA GLY A 30 -17.09 5.65 -8.80
C GLY A 30 -18.54 6.12 -8.89
N HIS A 31 -18.94 6.70 -10.03
CA HIS A 31 -20.28 7.25 -10.24
C HIS A 31 -21.19 6.21 -10.94
N PRO A 32 -22.44 5.99 -10.48
CA PRO A 32 -23.36 5.03 -11.09
C PRO A 32 -23.62 5.22 -12.60
N ALA A 33 -23.55 6.45 -13.13
CA ALA A 33 -23.68 6.74 -14.55
C ALA A 33 -22.58 6.06 -15.41
N SER A 34 -21.43 5.74 -14.81
CA SER A 34 -20.34 5.02 -15.47
C SER A 34 -20.59 3.52 -15.59
N LEU A 35 -21.65 2.97 -14.97
CA LEU A 35 -21.95 1.55 -15.02
C LEU A 35 -22.20 1.07 -16.46
N LYS A 36 -23.01 1.79 -17.24
CA LYS A 36 -23.31 1.42 -18.64
C LYS A 36 -22.04 1.39 -19.53
N PRO A 37 -21.17 2.43 -19.52
CA PRO A 37 -19.87 2.38 -20.20
C PRO A 37 -19.01 1.19 -19.79
N ILE A 38 -18.87 0.92 -18.48
CA ILE A 38 -18.05 -0.19 -17.97
C ILE A 38 -18.61 -1.54 -18.43
N MET A 39 -19.94 -1.71 -18.38
CA MET A 39 -20.61 -2.95 -18.80
C MET A 39 -20.36 -3.33 -20.27
N LYS A 40 -20.07 -2.36 -21.15
CA LYS A 40 -19.71 -2.65 -22.55
C LYS A 40 -18.37 -3.39 -22.68
N ILE A 41 -17.50 -3.27 -21.69
CA ILE A 41 -16.16 -3.87 -21.66
C ILE A 41 -16.13 -5.15 -20.82
N LEU A 42 -17.10 -5.34 -19.93
CA LEU A 42 -17.21 -6.57 -19.14
C LEU A 42 -17.49 -7.77 -20.05
N PRO A 43 -16.91 -8.95 -19.74
CA PRO A 43 -17.11 -10.16 -20.52
C PRO A 43 -18.48 -10.80 -20.20
N LEU A 44 -19.55 -10.02 -20.32
CA LEU A 44 -20.92 -10.48 -20.18
C LEU A 44 -21.44 -10.95 -21.55
N LEU A 45 -22.00 -12.16 -21.62
CA LEU A 45 -22.77 -12.70 -22.76
C LEU A 45 -22.14 -12.48 -24.15
N LYS A 46 -21.29 -13.41 -24.62
CA LYS A 46 -20.83 -13.57 -26.03
C LYS A 46 -20.62 -12.25 -26.82
N SER A 47 -20.15 -11.21 -26.14
CA SER A 47 -19.95 -9.88 -26.69
C SER A 47 -18.53 -9.77 -27.26
N ALA A 48 -18.27 -8.80 -28.14
CA ALA A 48 -16.91 -8.43 -28.56
C ALA A 48 -15.98 -8.15 -27.37
N ALA A 49 -16.54 -7.81 -26.20
CA ALA A 49 -15.84 -7.70 -24.92
C ALA A 49 -15.13 -8.99 -24.46
N ALA A 50 -15.62 -10.17 -24.83
CA ALA A 50 -14.96 -11.44 -24.52
C ALA A 50 -13.67 -11.66 -25.33
N ALA A 51 -13.51 -10.93 -26.45
CA ALA A 51 -12.27 -10.92 -27.23
C ALA A 51 -11.22 -9.95 -26.66
N MET A 52 -11.59 -9.10 -25.68
CA MET A 52 -10.64 -8.20 -25.02
C MET A 52 -9.65 -8.99 -24.16
N PRO A 53 -8.41 -8.51 -24.02
CA PRO A 53 -7.42 -9.13 -23.12
C PRO A 53 -7.95 -9.26 -21.69
N ILE A 54 -7.61 -10.37 -21.01
CA ILE A 54 -8.02 -10.65 -19.62
C ILE A 54 -7.71 -9.46 -18.69
N ARG A 55 -6.58 -8.77 -18.90
CA ARG A 55 -6.21 -7.56 -18.15
C ARG A 55 -7.31 -6.50 -18.18
N VAL A 56 -7.84 -6.19 -19.37
CA VAL A 56 -8.86 -5.15 -19.55
C VAL A 56 -10.17 -5.58 -18.88
N GLN A 57 -10.52 -6.86 -18.97
CA GLN A 57 -11.69 -7.41 -18.28
C GLN A 57 -11.56 -7.28 -16.75
N VAL A 58 -10.37 -7.56 -16.21
CA VAL A 58 -10.06 -7.39 -14.78
C VAL A 58 -10.15 -5.92 -14.37
N ASP A 59 -9.56 -5.01 -15.13
CA ASP A 59 -9.62 -3.57 -14.86
C ASP A 59 -11.08 -3.06 -14.87
N ALA A 60 -11.90 -3.57 -15.80
CA ALA A 60 -13.32 -3.24 -15.88
C ALA A 60 -14.11 -3.73 -14.66
N ILE A 61 -13.81 -4.92 -14.16
CA ILE A 61 -14.43 -5.44 -12.92
C ILE A 61 -13.98 -4.59 -11.72
N LEU A 62 -12.69 -4.28 -11.60
CA LEU A 62 -12.16 -3.46 -10.51
C LEU A 62 -12.72 -2.04 -10.52
N ALA A 63 -13.06 -1.48 -11.69
CA ALA A 63 -13.72 -0.18 -11.82
C ALA A 63 -15.11 -0.14 -11.16
N LEU A 64 -15.77 -1.31 -10.99
CA LEU A 64 -17.07 -1.38 -10.32
C LEU A 64 -16.99 -1.24 -8.80
N ARG A 65 -15.80 -1.37 -8.18
CA ARG A 65 -15.65 -1.43 -6.71
C ARG A 65 -16.16 -0.19 -5.98
N ASN A 66 -15.81 1.00 -6.46
CA ASN A 66 -16.27 2.24 -5.83
C ASN A 66 -17.77 2.49 -6.07
N ILE A 67 -18.32 2.00 -7.18
CA ILE A 67 -19.78 2.00 -7.42
C ILE A 67 -20.46 1.00 -6.48
N ALA A 68 -19.90 -0.20 -6.30
CA ALA A 68 -20.43 -1.27 -5.45
C ALA A 68 -20.59 -0.83 -3.98
N LYS A 69 -19.67 0.01 -3.49
CA LYS A 69 -19.74 0.56 -2.13
C LYS A 69 -20.89 1.55 -1.93
N LYS A 70 -21.28 2.28 -2.99
CA LYS A 70 -22.36 3.29 -2.96
C LYS A 70 -23.72 2.70 -3.33
N GLU A 71 -23.76 1.93 -4.42
CA GLU A 71 -24.97 1.36 -5.02
C GLU A 71 -24.84 -0.17 -5.20
N PRO A 72 -24.77 -0.95 -4.10
CA PRO A 72 -24.50 -2.38 -4.17
C PRO A 72 -25.54 -3.16 -4.99
N LYS A 73 -26.81 -2.75 -4.92
CA LYS A 73 -27.93 -3.41 -5.62
C LYS A 73 -27.80 -3.36 -7.15
N LEU A 74 -27.16 -2.32 -7.69
CA LEU A 74 -26.95 -2.19 -9.14
C LEU A 74 -25.80 -3.10 -9.63
N VAL A 75 -24.79 -3.30 -8.78
CA VAL A 75 -23.58 -4.05 -9.15
C VAL A 75 -23.74 -5.54 -8.90
N GLN A 76 -24.45 -5.95 -7.85
CA GLN A 76 -24.62 -7.35 -7.43
C GLN A 76 -25.04 -8.30 -8.56
N PRO A 77 -26.10 -8.02 -9.37
CA PRO A 77 -26.51 -8.92 -10.44
C PRO A 77 -25.42 -9.11 -11.50
N VAL A 78 -24.69 -8.04 -11.81
CA VAL A 78 -23.63 -8.04 -12.82
C VAL A 78 -22.45 -8.91 -12.38
N VAL A 79 -21.94 -8.69 -11.16
CA VAL A 79 -20.79 -9.45 -10.67
C VAL A 79 -21.14 -10.90 -10.38
N LEU A 80 -22.38 -11.19 -9.96
CA LEU A 80 -22.83 -12.56 -9.73
C LEU A 80 -22.85 -13.39 -11.02
N GLN A 81 -23.28 -12.79 -12.13
CA GLN A 81 -23.22 -13.42 -13.46
C GLN A 81 -21.77 -13.77 -13.83
N LEU A 82 -20.83 -12.86 -13.59
CA LEU A 82 -19.40 -13.10 -13.86
C LEU A 82 -18.83 -14.22 -12.98
N VAL A 83 -19.24 -14.31 -11.71
CA VAL A 83 -18.77 -15.39 -10.82
C VAL A 83 -19.32 -16.75 -11.26
N PHE A 84 -20.57 -16.82 -11.72
CA PHE A 84 -21.25 -18.07 -12.09
C PHE A 84 -20.95 -18.57 -13.50
N ASP A 85 -20.43 -17.73 -14.39
CA ASP A 85 -20.05 -18.16 -15.73
C ASP A 85 -18.74 -18.97 -15.72
N ARG A 86 -18.84 -20.29 -15.91
CA ARG A 86 -17.70 -21.22 -15.95
C ARG A 86 -16.86 -21.10 -17.22
N ALA A 87 -17.39 -20.47 -18.27
CA ALA A 87 -16.63 -20.25 -19.50
C ALA A 87 -15.59 -19.13 -19.34
N LEU A 88 -15.75 -18.27 -18.31
CA LEU A 88 -14.82 -17.20 -18.03
C LEU A 88 -13.52 -17.69 -17.40
N HIS A 89 -12.45 -16.93 -17.67
CA HIS A 89 -11.14 -17.20 -17.10
C HIS A 89 -11.18 -17.15 -15.56
N PRO A 90 -10.50 -18.07 -14.84
CA PRO A 90 -10.55 -18.16 -13.37
C PRO A 90 -10.20 -16.85 -12.65
N GLU A 91 -9.22 -16.10 -13.15
CA GLU A 91 -8.85 -14.78 -12.60
C GLU A 91 -10.03 -13.79 -12.62
N VAL A 92 -10.75 -13.70 -13.74
CA VAL A 92 -11.90 -12.80 -13.91
C VAL A 92 -12.98 -13.13 -12.89
N ARG A 93 -13.24 -14.43 -12.68
CA ARG A 93 -14.23 -14.93 -11.72
C ARG A 93 -13.81 -14.65 -10.27
N MET A 94 -12.53 -14.86 -9.93
CA MET A 94 -12.00 -14.54 -8.59
C MET A 94 -12.02 -13.04 -8.29
N VAL A 95 -11.66 -12.19 -9.26
CA VAL A 95 -11.76 -10.73 -9.12
C VAL A 95 -13.22 -10.29 -8.99
N ALA A 96 -14.14 -10.89 -9.75
CA ALA A 96 -15.57 -10.64 -9.60
C ALA A 96 -16.07 -11.03 -8.19
N SER A 97 -15.57 -12.13 -7.61
CA SER A 97 -15.85 -12.49 -6.22
C SER A 97 -15.38 -11.40 -5.26
N ILE A 98 -14.21 -10.80 -5.46
CA ILE A 98 -13.73 -9.67 -4.63
C ILE A 98 -14.75 -8.53 -4.63
N VAL A 99 -15.21 -8.10 -5.80
CA VAL A 99 -16.19 -7.02 -5.92
C VAL A 99 -17.54 -7.41 -5.32
N LEU A 100 -17.97 -8.67 -5.49
CA LEU A 100 -19.20 -9.18 -4.89
C LEU A 100 -19.18 -9.04 -3.37
N PHE A 101 -18.10 -9.43 -2.68
CA PHE A 101 -18.01 -9.28 -1.23
C PHE A 101 -17.97 -7.82 -0.77
N GLU A 102 -17.41 -6.91 -1.57
CA GLU A 102 -17.46 -5.46 -1.30
C GLU A 102 -18.89 -4.88 -1.37
N THR A 103 -19.82 -5.54 -2.08
CA THR A 103 -21.25 -5.14 -2.11
C THR A 103 -22.01 -5.50 -0.84
N ARG A 104 -21.38 -6.17 0.14
CA ARG A 104 -22.02 -6.70 1.37
C ARG A 104 -23.22 -7.60 1.04
N PRO A 105 -23.00 -8.78 0.45
CA PRO A 105 -24.07 -9.65 -0.02
C PRO A 105 -24.93 -10.18 1.15
N SER A 106 -26.23 -10.36 0.88
CA SER A 106 -27.18 -10.91 1.85
C SER A 106 -26.93 -12.40 2.12
N VAL A 107 -27.53 -12.94 3.19
CA VAL A 107 -27.48 -14.38 3.51
C VAL A 107 -27.92 -15.22 2.32
N ALA A 108 -29.00 -14.83 1.62
CA ALA A 108 -29.50 -15.56 0.46
C ALA A 108 -28.50 -15.62 -0.70
N LEU A 109 -27.86 -14.48 -1.03
CA LEU A 109 -26.83 -14.42 -2.07
C LEU A 109 -25.59 -15.24 -1.67
N MET A 110 -25.17 -15.13 -0.41
CA MET A 110 -24.03 -15.87 0.13
C MET A 110 -24.27 -17.38 0.12
N SER A 111 -25.46 -17.82 0.53
CA SER A 111 -25.86 -19.24 0.50
C SER A 111 -25.97 -19.77 -0.93
N SER A 112 -26.46 -18.95 -1.87
CA SER A 112 -26.51 -19.31 -3.29
C SER A 112 -25.12 -19.49 -3.88
N LEU A 113 -24.19 -18.56 -3.57
CA LEU A 113 -22.78 -18.68 -3.93
C LEU A 113 -22.15 -19.95 -3.34
N ALA A 114 -22.38 -20.23 -2.06
CA ALA A 114 -21.88 -21.46 -1.42
C ALA A 114 -22.45 -22.74 -2.07
N GLY A 115 -23.73 -22.73 -2.43
CA GLY A 115 -24.37 -23.83 -3.17
C GLY A 115 -23.73 -24.05 -4.54
N TYR A 116 -23.52 -22.98 -5.30
CA TYR A 116 -22.85 -23.02 -6.60
C TYR A 116 -21.43 -23.58 -6.50
N LEU A 117 -20.65 -23.12 -5.51
CA LEU A 117 -19.26 -23.53 -5.29
C LEU A 117 -19.09 -25.02 -4.97
N LYS A 118 -20.15 -25.74 -4.55
CA LYS A 118 -20.10 -27.21 -4.41
C LYS A 118 -19.85 -27.93 -5.71
N THR A 119 -20.34 -27.37 -6.81
CA THR A 119 -20.27 -27.95 -8.16
C THR A 119 -19.19 -27.28 -9.01
N GLU A 120 -18.38 -26.41 -8.39
CA GLU A 120 -17.27 -25.73 -9.06
C GLU A 120 -16.18 -26.74 -9.43
N THR A 121 -15.80 -26.74 -10.70
CA THR A 121 -14.77 -27.63 -11.21
C THR A 121 -13.37 -27.02 -11.06
N ASN A 122 -13.27 -25.68 -11.09
CA ASN A 122 -12.00 -25.00 -10.95
C ASN A 122 -11.59 -24.86 -9.47
N MET A 123 -10.57 -25.61 -9.06
CA MET A 123 -10.09 -25.63 -7.68
C MET A 123 -9.54 -24.28 -7.19
N HIS A 124 -9.00 -23.43 -8.08
CA HIS A 124 -8.54 -22.09 -7.72
C HIS A 124 -9.72 -21.19 -7.34
N VAL A 125 -10.80 -21.18 -8.13
CA VAL A 125 -12.01 -20.40 -7.84
C VAL A 125 -12.68 -20.90 -6.55
N ALA A 126 -12.76 -22.23 -6.38
CA ALA A 126 -13.31 -22.85 -5.19
C ALA A 126 -12.50 -22.51 -3.92
N SER A 127 -11.17 -22.65 -3.97
CA SER A 127 -10.26 -22.34 -2.85
C SER A 127 -10.30 -20.86 -2.49
N PHE A 128 -10.28 -19.98 -3.49
CA PHE A 128 -10.33 -18.54 -3.28
C PHE A 128 -11.63 -18.12 -2.60
N SER A 129 -12.77 -18.56 -3.15
CA SER A 129 -14.08 -18.17 -2.61
C SER A 129 -14.33 -18.78 -1.23
N TYR A 130 -13.93 -20.03 -1.00
CA TYR A 130 -14.03 -20.68 0.31
C TYR A 130 -13.18 -19.96 1.37
N SER A 131 -11.91 -19.68 1.07
CA SER A 131 -11.02 -18.96 2.00
C SER A 131 -11.50 -17.54 2.29
N TYR A 132 -12.10 -16.88 1.30
CA TYR A 132 -12.73 -15.58 1.51
C TYR A 132 -13.93 -15.69 2.47
N ILE A 133 -14.90 -16.56 2.18
CA ILE A 133 -16.08 -16.74 3.06
C ILE A 133 -15.63 -17.13 4.47
N LYS A 134 -14.66 -18.02 4.60
CA LYS A 134 -14.10 -18.44 5.89
C LYS A 134 -13.45 -17.28 6.65
N SER A 135 -12.72 -16.39 5.98
CA SER A 135 -12.09 -15.25 6.66
C SER A 135 -13.14 -14.21 7.11
N LEU A 136 -14.20 -14.02 6.32
CA LEU A 136 -15.31 -13.15 6.69
C LEU A 136 -16.08 -13.62 7.93
N THR A 137 -16.07 -14.91 8.28
CA THR A 137 -16.75 -15.39 9.50
C THR A 137 -16.11 -14.89 10.80
N ARG A 138 -14.85 -14.43 10.72
CA ARG A 138 -14.04 -14.00 11.88
C ARG A 138 -13.99 -12.48 12.04
N ILE A 139 -14.65 -11.73 11.15
CA ILE A 139 -14.65 -10.28 11.16
C ILE A 139 -15.52 -9.75 12.31
N THR A 140 -14.98 -8.80 13.05
CA THR A 140 -15.58 -8.22 14.27
C THR A 140 -16.09 -6.79 14.06
N ALA A 141 -15.69 -6.14 12.96
CA ALA A 141 -16.08 -4.79 12.61
C ALA A 141 -17.61 -4.66 12.48
N PRO A 142 -18.23 -3.66 13.14
CA PRO A 142 -19.69 -3.50 13.15
C PRO A 142 -20.33 -3.37 11.76
N ASP A 143 -19.67 -2.71 10.80
CA ASP A 143 -20.20 -2.50 9.45
C ASP A 143 -20.25 -3.78 8.60
N MET A 144 -19.53 -4.83 9.03
CA MET A 144 -19.45 -6.13 8.37
C MET A 144 -20.15 -7.23 9.17
N ALA A 145 -20.80 -6.92 10.30
CA ALA A 145 -21.46 -7.91 11.16
C ALA A 145 -22.52 -8.74 10.41
N THR A 146 -23.30 -8.11 9.54
CA THR A 146 -24.30 -8.80 8.70
C THR A 146 -23.64 -9.76 7.69
N VAL A 147 -22.51 -9.36 7.11
CA VAL A 147 -21.72 -10.17 6.18
C VAL A 147 -21.06 -11.34 6.91
N ALA A 148 -20.53 -11.11 8.11
CA ALA A 148 -19.97 -12.16 8.96
C ALA A 148 -21.05 -13.19 9.35
N GLY A 149 -22.26 -12.74 9.69
CA GLY A 149 -23.42 -13.60 9.91
C GLY A 149 -23.78 -14.43 8.67
N ALA A 150 -23.87 -13.79 7.50
CA ALA A 150 -24.12 -14.47 6.23
C ALA A 150 -23.02 -15.50 5.89
N ALA A 151 -21.75 -15.15 6.11
CA ALA A 151 -20.62 -16.04 5.90
C ALA A 151 -20.65 -17.25 6.85
N ASN A 152 -21.05 -17.07 8.11
CA ASN A 152 -21.21 -18.14 9.09
C ASN A 152 -22.30 -19.16 8.70
N VAL A 153 -23.34 -18.73 7.99
CA VAL A 153 -24.35 -19.64 7.42
C VAL A 153 -23.78 -20.34 6.18
N ALA A 154 -23.19 -19.57 5.27
CA ALA A 154 -22.71 -20.08 3.99
C ALA A 154 -21.56 -21.10 4.15
N ILE A 155 -20.63 -20.88 5.08
CA ILE A 155 -19.49 -21.79 5.28
C ILE A 155 -19.94 -23.19 5.69
N LYS A 156 -21.05 -23.31 6.43
CA LYS A 156 -21.65 -24.60 6.83
C LYS A 156 -22.25 -25.37 5.66
N LEU A 157 -22.63 -24.66 4.59
CA LEU A 157 -23.09 -25.28 3.36
C LEU A 157 -21.91 -25.82 2.53
N MET A 158 -20.68 -25.37 2.74
CA MET A 158 -19.53 -25.74 1.93
C MET A 158 -18.77 -26.97 2.49
N SER A 159 -17.95 -27.61 1.65
CA SER A 159 -17.13 -28.74 2.11
C SER A 159 -15.89 -28.26 2.87
N CYS A 160 -15.69 -28.76 4.09
CA CYS A 160 -14.47 -28.51 4.88
C CYS A 160 -13.18 -29.01 4.21
N LYS A 161 -13.27 -29.85 3.17
CA LYS A 161 -12.11 -30.32 2.40
C LYS A 161 -11.35 -29.17 1.74
N LEU A 162 -12.05 -28.09 1.35
CA LEU A 162 -11.46 -26.91 0.71
C LEU A 162 -10.51 -26.15 1.65
N ASP A 163 -10.62 -26.35 2.96
CA ASP A 163 -9.75 -25.72 3.95
C ASP A 163 -8.33 -26.29 3.95
N ARG A 164 -8.20 -27.57 3.56
CA ARG A 164 -6.93 -28.31 3.53
C ARG A 164 -6.06 -28.00 2.31
N LEU A 165 -6.57 -27.17 1.39
CA LEU A 165 -5.83 -26.79 0.18
C LEU A 165 -4.62 -25.91 0.56
N SER A 166 -3.47 -26.22 -0.03
CA SER A 166 -2.21 -25.52 0.24
C SER A 166 -2.18 -24.14 -0.44
N PHE A 167 -1.16 -23.32 -0.10
CA PHE A 167 -0.90 -22.02 -0.74
C PHE A 167 -0.55 -22.10 -2.24
N ARG A 168 -0.53 -23.30 -2.82
CA ARG A 168 -0.44 -23.50 -4.28
C ARG A 168 -1.73 -23.03 -4.98
N PHE A 169 -2.87 -23.11 -4.30
CA PHE A 169 -4.14 -22.60 -4.79
C PHE A 169 -4.36 -21.13 -4.44
N SER A 170 -5.27 -20.49 -5.15
CA SER A 170 -5.66 -19.11 -4.90
C SER A 170 -6.34 -18.97 -3.54
N ARG A 171 -6.01 -17.93 -2.79
CA ARG A 171 -6.57 -17.69 -1.45
C ARG A 171 -6.90 -16.22 -1.21
N ALA A 172 -7.93 -15.99 -0.42
CA ALA A 172 -8.28 -14.69 0.13
C ALA A 172 -8.24 -14.78 1.65
N LEU A 173 -7.57 -13.81 2.28
CA LEU A 173 -7.50 -13.64 3.71
C LEU A 173 -8.01 -12.24 4.06
N GLN A 174 -8.86 -12.16 5.08
CA GLN A 174 -9.29 -10.92 5.69
C GLN A 174 -9.25 -11.07 7.20
N GLN A 175 -8.65 -10.11 7.89
CA GLN A 175 -8.56 -10.07 9.34
C GLN A 175 -8.78 -8.65 9.82
N ASP A 176 -9.42 -8.49 10.97
CA ASP A 176 -9.64 -7.19 11.57
C ASP A 176 -9.37 -7.18 13.07
N PHE A 177 -9.22 -5.97 13.57
CA PHE A 177 -9.17 -5.64 14.98
C PHE A 177 -10.02 -4.39 15.17
N TYR A 178 -11.05 -4.49 16.01
CA TYR A 178 -11.96 -3.38 16.28
C TYR A 178 -12.15 -3.22 17.78
N HIS A 179 -11.94 -2.00 18.27
CA HIS A 179 -12.13 -1.64 19.67
C HIS A 179 -13.39 -0.76 19.82
N THR A 180 -14.46 -1.39 20.30
CA THR A 180 -15.80 -0.77 20.38
C THR A 180 -15.88 0.51 21.22
N PRO A 181 -15.29 0.60 22.43
CA PRO A 181 -15.39 1.81 23.26
C PRO A 181 -14.83 3.07 22.58
N LEU A 182 -13.75 2.95 21.81
CA LEU A 182 -13.14 4.07 21.09
C LEU A 182 -13.63 4.19 19.64
N MET A 183 -14.48 3.26 19.18
CA MET A 183 -14.93 3.15 17.78
C MET A 183 -13.77 3.23 16.77
N ILE A 184 -12.64 2.62 17.11
CA ILE A 184 -11.43 2.59 16.29
C ILE A 184 -11.11 1.15 15.90
N GLY A 185 -10.61 0.95 14.69
CA GLY A 185 -10.18 -0.37 14.26
C GLY A 185 -9.37 -0.35 12.98
N VAL A 186 -8.82 -1.50 12.65
CA VAL A 186 -8.05 -1.74 11.43
C VAL A 186 -8.43 -3.11 10.86
N ALA A 187 -8.44 -3.22 9.53
CA ALA A 187 -8.62 -4.48 8.83
C ALA A 187 -7.58 -4.62 7.71
N GLY A 188 -6.95 -5.79 7.65
CA GLY A 188 -6.05 -6.20 6.58
C GLY A 188 -6.71 -7.24 5.69
N SER A 189 -6.60 -7.08 4.37
CA SER A 189 -7.00 -8.09 3.39
C SER A 189 -5.84 -8.43 2.47
N ALA A 190 -5.70 -9.70 2.12
CA ALA A 190 -4.71 -10.17 1.16
C ALA A 190 -5.36 -11.15 0.19
N TYR A 191 -5.20 -10.91 -1.10
CA TYR A 191 -5.73 -11.74 -2.19
C TYR A 191 -4.57 -12.27 -3.01
N MET A 192 -4.47 -13.59 -3.11
CA MET A 192 -3.49 -14.29 -3.94
C MET A 192 -4.23 -15.06 -5.03
N ILE A 193 -4.02 -14.67 -6.27
CA ILE A 193 -4.63 -15.28 -7.44
C ILE A 193 -3.56 -16.07 -8.19
N ASN A 194 -3.71 -17.39 -8.14
CA ASN A 194 -2.90 -18.35 -8.88
C ASN A 194 -3.71 -18.95 -10.03
N ASP A 195 -3.01 -19.60 -10.95
CA ASP A 195 -3.61 -20.40 -12.01
C ASP A 195 -2.91 -21.77 -12.09
N ALA A 196 -3.54 -22.77 -12.71
CA ALA A 196 -3.11 -24.16 -12.66
C ALA A 196 -1.74 -24.38 -13.35
N THR A 197 -1.37 -23.46 -14.23
CA THR A 197 -0.14 -23.53 -15.04
C THR A 197 1.02 -22.71 -14.44
N THR A 198 0.89 -22.11 -13.26
CA THR A 198 1.77 -20.98 -12.87
C THR A 198 2.80 -21.32 -11.80
N ILE A 199 4.03 -20.85 -12.01
CA ILE A 199 5.12 -20.95 -11.03
C ILE A 199 5.03 -19.81 -10.00
N LEU A 200 4.63 -18.63 -10.46
CA LEU A 200 4.41 -17.43 -9.65
C LEU A 200 2.91 -17.10 -9.59
N PRO A 201 2.42 -16.44 -8.53
CA PRO A 201 1.07 -15.91 -8.49
C PRO A 201 0.85 -14.89 -9.61
N ARG A 202 -0.28 -15.01 -10.31
CA ARG A 202 -0.67 -14.14 -11.41
C ARG A 202 -1.04 -12.74 -10.92
N ALA A 203 -1.66 -12.65 -9.73
CA ALA A 203 -1.87 -11.40 -9.03
C ALA A 203 -1.77 -11.57 -7.51
N VAL A 204 -1.21 -10.57 -6.84
CA VAL A 204 -1.21 -10.42 -5.39
C VAL A 204 -1.70 -9.03 -5.05
N VAL A 205 -2.70 -8.93 -4.18
CA VAL A 205 -3.26 -7.65 -3.73
C VAL A 205 -3.29 -7.64 -2.22
N ALA A 206 -2.75 -6.58 -1.62
CA ALA A 206 -2.81 -6.32 -0.19
C ALA A 206 -3.57 -5.02 0.05
N LYS A 207 -4.49 -5.02 1.00
CA LYS A 207 -5.41 -3.91 1.28
C LYS A 207 -5.48 -3.68 2.79
N ALA A 208 -5.39 -2.42 3.20
CA ALA A 208 -5.58 -1.98 4.57
C ALA A 208 -6.78 -1.02 4.65
N ARG A 209 -7.65 -1.24 5.64
CA ARG A 209 -8.82 -0.42 5.93
C ARG A 209 -8.75 0.03 7.38
N ALA A 210 -9.09 1.28 7.65
CA ALA A 210 -9.18 1.84 8.99
C ALA A 210 -10.63 2.20 9.32
N TYR A 211 -10.98 2.09 10.60
CA TYR A 211 -12.26 2.51 11.16
C TYR A 211 -12.00 3.57 12.22
N LEU A 212 -12.77 4.66 12.17
CA LEU A 212 -12.67 5.75 13.12
C LEU A 212 -14.04 6.45 13.24
N ALA A 213 -14.54 6.60 14.47
CA ALA A 213 -15.78 7.33 14.78
C ALA A 213 -16.99 6.88 13.92
N GLY A 214 -17.13 5.57 13.70
CA GLY A 214 -18.20 4.99 12.89
C GLY A 214 -18.02 5.13 11.37
N ALA A 215 -16.98 5.82 10.91
CA ALA A 215 -16.58 5.86 9.51
C ALA A 215 -15.53 4.78 9.21
N SER A 216 -15.37 4.47 7.92
CA SER A 216 -14.38 3.51 7.45
C SER A 216 -13.76 3.99 6.14
N ALA A 217 -12.46 3.80 5.97
CA ALA A 217 -11.76 4.15 4.75
C ALA A 217 -10.72 3.10 4.38
N ASP A 218 -10.61 2.81 3.08
CA ASP A 218 -9.55 1.97 2.54
C ASP A 218 -8.26 2.81 2.44
N VAL A 219 -7.43 2.77 3.48
CA VAL A 219 -6.28 3.68 3.63
C VAL A 219 -5.19 3.41 2.61
N LEU A 220 -4.91 2.14 2.30
CA LEU A 220 -3.87 1.73 1.37
C LEU A 220 -4.28 0.44 0.67
N GLU A 221 -4.05 0.37 -0.64
CA GLU A 221 -4.11 -0.87 -1.40
C GLU A 221 -2.94 -0.94 -2.36
N ILE A 222 -2.26 -2.09 -2.39
CA ILE A 222 -1.16 -2.35 -3.30
C ILE A 222 -1.50 -3.63 -4.06
N GLY A 223 -1.41 -3.59 -5.37
CA GLY A 223 -1.61 -4.77 -6.21
C GLY A 223 -0.47 -4.95 -7.19
N VAL A 224 -0.05 -6.19 -7.38
CA VAL A 224 0.99 -6.60 -8.34
C VAL A 224 0.43 -7.71 -9.21
N ARG A 225 0.63 -7.62 -10.52
CA ARG A 225 0.25 -8.63 -11.52
C ARG A 225 1.46 -9.01 -12.36
N THR A 226 1.59 -10.27 -12.73
CA THR A 226 2.81 -10.85 -13.34
C THR A 226 2.55 -11.60 -14.65
N GLU A 227 1.43 -11.31 -15.31
CA GLU A 227 0.91 -12.06 -16.48
C GLU A 227 1.98 -12.33 -17.56
N GLY A 228 2.75 -11.32 -17.98
CA GLY A 228 3.75 -11.50 -19.05
C GLY A 228 5.03 -12.25 -18.61
N ILE A 229 5.48 -12.09 -17.36
CA ILE A 229 6.59 -12.90 -16.81
C ILE A 229 6.18 -14.37 -16.70
N GLN A 230 4.90 -14.63 -16.42
CA GLN A 230 4.40 -15.99 -16.32
C GLN A 230 4.34 -16.68 -17.70
N GLU A 231 3.81 -16.00 -18.72
CA GLU A 231 3.81 -16.53 -20.09
C GLU A 231 5.23 -16.79 -20.62
N ALA A 232 6.16 -15.91 -20.26
CA ALA A 232 7.59 -16.06 -20.54
C ALA A 232 8.19 -17.34 -19.95
N LEU A 233 7.91 -17.58 -18.66
CA LEU A 233 8.42 -18.73 -17.92
C LEU A 233 7.83 -20.05 -18.43
N LEU A 234 6.57 -20.04 -18.86
CA LEU A 234 5.87 -21.22 -19.38
C LEU A 234 6.32 -21.63 -20.79
N LYS A 235 6.69 -20.68 -21.64
CA LYS A 235 7.20 -20.94 -23.00
C LYS A 235 8.67 -21.37 -23.03
N SER A 236 9.38 -21.26 -21.90
CA SER A 236 10.75 -21.76 -21.79
C SER A 236 10.75 -23.30 -21.75
N PRO A 237 11.66 -23.99 -22.46
CA PRO A 237 11.78 -25.46 -22.47
C PRO A 237 12.18 -26.09 -21.10
N ALA A 238 12.02 -25.34 -20.01
CA ALA A 238 12.37 -25.71 -18.63
C ALA A 238 11.13 -26.07 -17.78
N ALA A 239 9.94 -26.14 -18.39
CA ALA A 239 8.68 -26.43 -17.70
C ALA A 239 8.44 -27.94 -17.44
N ASP A 240 9.22 -28.83 -18.07
CA ASP A 240 8.93 -30.28 -18.11
C ASP A 240 9.62 -31.14 -17.01
N GLU A 241 10.44 -30.56 -16.12
CA GLU A 241 11.11 -31.35 -15.07
C GLU A 241 10.95 -30.79 -13.64
N SER A 242 10.68 -31.73 -12.73
CA SER A 242 9.88 -31.62 -11.50
C SER A 242 10.56 -31.12 -10.20
N VAL A 243 9.69 -30.91 -9.19
CA VAL A 243 9.81 -31.08 -7.70
C VAL A 243 10.70 -30.17 -6.83
N ASP A 244 11.88 -29.68 -7.21
CA ASP A 244 12.79 -29.05 -6.22
C ASP A 244 12.77 -27.49 -6.17
N SER A 245 12.89 -26.88 -4.99
CA SER A 245 12.62 -25.44 -4.74
C SER A 245 13.84 -24.54 -4.97
N ASN A 246 15.05 -25.02 -4.67
CA ASN A 246 16.28 -24.25 -4.86
C ASN A 246 16.73 -24.19 -6.33
N THR A 247 16.42 -25.23 -7.10
CA THR A 247 16.61 -25.26 -8.55
C THR A 247 15.60 -24.37 -9.29
N LYS A 248 14.40 -24.13 -8.74
CA LYS A 248 13.43 -23.16 -9.29
C LYS A 248 13.97 -21.73 -9.28
N VAL A 249 14.57 -21.27 -8.18
CA VAL A 249 15.12 -19.89 -8.09
C VAL A 249 16.26 -19.66 -9.08
N LYS A 250 17.18 -20.64 -9.22
CA LYS A 250 18.26 -20.55 -10.21
C LYS A 250 17.75 -20.60 -11.66
N ARG A 251 16.65 -21.32 -11.91
CA ARG A 251 16.01 -21.42 -13.24
C ARG A 251 15.18 -20.18 -13.59
N THR A 252 14.43 -19.61 -12.64
CA THR A 252 13.70 -18.35 -12.86
C THR A 252 14.65 -17.21 -13.17
N LEU A 253 15.80 -17.13 -12.49
CA LEU A 253 16.88 -16.19 -12.81
C LEU A 253 17.42 -16.38 -14.24
N LYS A 254 17.64 -17.64 -14.69
CA LYS A 254 18.10 -17.93 -16.06
C LYS A 254 17.05 -17.63 -17.14
N ALA A 255 15.77 -17.90 -16.87
CA ALA A 255 14.69 -17.59 -17.80
C ALA A 255 14.45 -16.08 -17.90
N LEU A 256 14.54 -15.36 -16.78
CA LEU A 256 14.54 -13.89 -16.74
C LEU A 256 15.77 -13.28 -17.44
N ALA A 257 16.91 -14.00 -17.47
CA ALA A 257 18.09 -13.56 -18.23
C ALA A 257 17.87 -13.62 -19.76
N ASN A 258 16.95 -14.46 -20.25
CA ASN A 258 16.57 -14.57 -21.66
C ASN A 258 15.36 -13.72 -22.05
N TRP A 259 15.09 -12.62 -21.34
CA TRP A 259 13.96 -11.70 -21.57
C TRP A 259 13.86 -11.13 -23.01
N ARG A 260 14.94 -11.16 -23.79
CA ARG A 260 14.98 -10.70 -25.19
C ARG A 260 14.04 -11.48 -26.13
N THR A 261 13.68 -12.73 -25.80
CA THR A 261 12.79 -13.56 -26.62
C THR A 261 11.30 -13.29 -26.38
N LEU A 262 10.96 -12.37 -25.49
CA LEU A 262 9.57 -12.09 -25.12
C LEU A 262 8.87 -11.15 -26.11
N PRO A 263 7.56 -11.36 -26.36
CA PRO A 263 6.79 -10.52 -27.26
C PRO A 263 6.77 -9.07 -26.75
N THR A 264 7.07 -8.11 -27.63
CA THR A 264 7.25 -6.70 -27.29
C THR A 264 5.95 -6.01 -26.82
N ASN A 265 4.78 -6.50 -27.24
CA ASN A 265 3.48 -5.85 -26.98
C ASN A 265 2.74 -6.33 -25.73
N GLN A 266 3.32 -7.22 -24.92
CA GLN A 266 2.68 -7.70 -23.69
C GLN A 266 3.41 -7.18 -22.44
N PRO A 267 2.66 -6.62 -21.48
CA PRO A 267 3.25 -6.16 -20.22
C PRO A 267 3.73 -7.36 -19.39
N LEU A 268 5.00 -7.31 -18.99
CA LEU A 268 5.66 -8.35 -18.20
C LEU A 268 5.09 -8.40 -16.79
N ALA A 269 4.95 -7.23 -16.17
CA ALA A 269 4.31 -7.07 -14.87
C ALA A 269 3.62 -5.71 -14.77
N SER A 270 2.70 -5.56 -13.84
CA SER A 270 2.16 -4.25 -13.46
C SER A 270 1.95 -4.15 -11.97
N ALA A 271 2.14 -2.96 -11.42
CA ALA A 271 1.84 -2.66 -10.04
C ALA A 271 0.92 -1.43 -9.95
N TYR A 272 0.09 -1.37 -8.92
CA TYR A 272 -0.70 -0.20 -8.61
C TYR A 272 -0.70 0.09 -7.12
N VAL A 273 -0.88 1.36 -6.78
CA VAL A 273 -1.06 1.83 -5.42
C VAL A 273 -2.31 2.70 -5.35
N LYS A 274 -3.21 2.38 -4.42
CA LYS A 274 -4.38 3.17 -4.09
C LYS A 274 -4.28 3.75 -2.69
N LEU A 275 -4.67 5.00 -2.54
CA LEU A 275 -4.81 5.69 -1.26
C LEU A 275 -6.27 6.15 -1.13
N LEU A 276 -6.89 5.91 0.03
CA LEU A 276 -8.29 6.28 0.28
C LEU A 276 -9.28 5.73 -0.77
N GLY A 277 -9.00 4.53 -1.30
CA GLY A 277 -9.80 3.89 -2.35
C GLY A 277 -9.63 4.48 -3.77
N GLN A 278 -8.70 5.42 -3.95
CA GLN A 278 -8.38 6.06 -5.23
C GLN A 278 -7.03 5.57 -5.74
N GLU A 279 -6.98 5.12 -6.99
CA GLU A 279 -5.73 4.70 -7.63
C GLU A 279 -4.87 5.93 -7.96
N MET A 280 -3.72 6.03 -7.28
CA MET A 280 -2.82 7.19 -7.34
C MET A 280 -1.67 6.96 -8.32
N ALA A 281 -1.19 5.72 -8.41
CA ALA A 281 -0.08 5.35 -9.28
C ALA A 281 -0.32 3.97 -9.89
N TYR A 282 -0.01 3.87 -11.18
CA TYR A 282 -0.01 2.64 -11.95
C TYR A 282 1.31 2.54 -12.70
N LEU A 283 1.98 1.42 -12.56
CA LEU A 283 3.26 1.13 -13.19
C LEU A 283 3.08 -0.11 -14.05
N ASN A 284 3.43 0.01 -15.32
CA ASN A 284 3.45 -1.11 -16.25
C ASN A 284 4.90 -1.36 -16.64
N ILE A 285 5.39 -2.57 -16.44
CA ILE A 285 6.75 -2.97 -16.82
C ILE A 285 6.63 -3.78 -18.10
N ASP A 286 7.13 -3.23 -19.19
CA ASP A 286 7.19 -3.86 -20.49
C ASP A 286 8.65 -4.02 -20.96
N LYS A 287 8.83 -4.56 -22.16
CA LYS A 287 10.15 -4.75 -22.73
C LYS A 287 10.85 -3.41 -23.04
N THR A 288 10.08 -2.40 -23.44
CA THR A 288 10.62 -1.09 -23.86
C THR A 288 11.30 -0.36 -22.70
N ILE A 289 10.68 -0.37 -21.51
CA ILE A 289 11.27 0.24 -20.30
C ILE A 289 12.57 -0.48 -19.89
N ILE A 290 12.64 -1.81 -20.05
CA ILE A 290 13.85 -2.58 -19.77
C ILE A 290 14.96 -2.24 -20.79
N GLU A 291 14.61 -2.16 -22.07
CA GLU A 291 15.54 -1.80 -23.15
C GLU A 291 16.07 -0.38 -23.01
N GLU A 292 15.24 0.57 -22.55
CA GLU A 292 15.63 1.96 -22.31
C GLU A 292 16.48 2.11 -21.03
N ALA A 293 16.26 1.26 -20.01
CA ALA A 293 17.04 1.25 -18.78
C ALA A 293 18.47 0.69 -18.95
N ILE A 294 18.67 -0.27 -19.87
CA ILE A 294 19.98 -0.90 -20.10
C ILE A 294 21.08 0.09 -20.52
N PRO A 295 20.90 0.96 -21.54
CA PRO A 295 21.92 1.94 -21.93
C PRO A 295 22.12 3.02 -20.86
N ILE A 296 21.14 3.29 -20.00
CA ILE A 296 21.31 4.18 -18.83
C ILE A 296 22.31 3.58 -17.82
N VAL A 297 22.33 2.25 -17.67
CA VAL A 297 23.25 1.56 -16.75
C VAL A 297 24.58 1.20 -17.43
N THR A 298 24.58 0.81 -18.70
CA THR A 298 25.76 0.23 -19.40
C THR A 298 26.38 1.11 -20.50
N GLY A 299 25.74 2.22 -20.87
CA GLY A 299 26.19 3.10 -21.95
C GLY A 299 27.34 4.05 -21.58
N PRO A 300 27.92 4.76 -22.56
CA PRO A 300 29.02 5.72 -22.33
C PRO A 300 28.61 6.86 -21.37
N LYS A 301 27.35 7.29 -21.41
CA LYS A 301 26.77 8.30 -20.51
C LYS A 301 26.76 7.86 -19.04
N SER A 302 26.65 6.55 -18.77
CA SER A 302 26.71 6.03 -17.40
C SER A 302 28.13 6.13 -16.83
N ARG A 303 29.16 6.01 -17.69
CA ARG A 303 30.57 6.24 -17.30
C ARG A 303 30.82 7.71 -16.98
N GLU A 304 30.31 8.64 -17.79
CA GLU A 304 30.40 10.08 -17.50
C GLU A 304 29.63 10.46 -16.23
N MET A 305 28.43 9.91 -16.03
CA MET A 305 27.67 10.10 -14.79
C MET A 305 28.39 9.52 -13.57
N LEU A 306 29.01 8.34 -13.71
CA LEU A 306 29.82 7.74 -12.64
C LEU A 306 31.05 8.60 -12.33
N LYS A 307 31.72 9.16 -13.36
CA LYS A 307 32.82 10.13 -13.21
C LYS A 307 32.34 11.37 -12.43
N GLY A 308 31.23 11.97 -12.83
CA GLY A 308 30.64 13.12 -12.15
C GLY A 308 30.23 12.82 -10.71
N ALA A 309 29.64 11.65 -10.46
CA ALA A 309 29.27 11.20 -9.13
C ALA A 309 30.50 10.98 -8.22
N LEU A 310 31.57 10.36 -8.73
CA LEU A 310 32.82 10.16 -7.97
C LEU A 310 33.48 11.50 -7.63
N LYS A 311 33.47 12.47 -8.54
CA LYS A 311 33.98 13.83 -8.29
C LYS A 311 33.17 14.52 -7.19
N ALA A 312 31.84 14.51 -7.31
CA ALA A 312 30.95 15.11 -6.31
C ALA A 312 31.09 14.45 -4.92
N LEU A 313 31.25 13.12 -4.88
CA LEU A 313 31.47 12.38 -3.63
C LEU A 313 32.82 12.73 -2.96
N ARG A 314 33.87 13.01 -3.75
CA ARG A 314 35.18 13.46 -3.25
C ARG A 314 35.11 14.88 -2.68
N GLU A 315 34.42 15.78 -3.37
CA GLU A 315 34.20 17.17 -2.92
C GLU A 315 33.31 17.23 -1.66
N GLY A 316 32.43 16.23 -1.50
CA GLY A 316 31.53 16.10 -0.36
C GLY A 316 30.14 16.62 -0.72
N ILE A 317 29.14 15.75 -0.61
CA ILE A 317 27.74 16.06 -0.92
C ILE A 317 27.02 16.32 0.39
N SER A 318 26.40 17.50 0.53
CA SER A 318 25.51 17.82 1.65
C SER A 318 24.15 18.24 1.08
N VAL A 319 23.15 17.35 1.19
CA VAL A 319 21.79 17.58 0.72
C VAL A 319 20.86 17.70 1.92
N GLN A 320 20.04 18.75 1.92
CA GLN A 320 18.93 18.89 2.86
C GLN A 320 17.63 18.88 2.07
N TYR A 321 16.68 18.07 2.52
CA TYR A 321 15.37 17.95 1.88
C TYR A 321 14.28 17.99 2.94
N THR A 322 13.35 18.92 2.79
CA THR A 322 12.21 19.10 3.70
C THR A 322 10.92 19.13 2.90
N LYS A 323 9.95 18.33 3.30
CA LYS A 323 8.62 18.26 2.67
C LYS A 323 7.52 18.41 3.73
N PRO A 324 6.85 19.57 3.79
CA PRO A 324 5.61 19.71 4.54
C PRO A 324 4.45 19.10 3.76
N LEU A 325 3.50 18.49 4.46
CA LEU A 325 2.26 17.97 3.90
C LEU A 325 1.10 18.16 4.89
N LEU A 326 -0.09 18.45 4.35
CA LEU A 326 -1.34 18.32 5.11
C LEU A 326 -1.76 16.86 5.02
N ALA A 327 -1.48 16.08 6.07
CA ALA A 327 -1.71 14.64 6.09
C ALA A 327 -3.20 14.30 6.13
N SER A 328 -3.98 15.07 6.88
CA SER A 328 -5.43 14.94 6.91
C SER A 328 -6.10 16.21 7.37
N GLU A 329 -7.28 16.46 6.81
CA GLU A 329 -8.17 17.52 7.23
C GLU A 329 -9.60 16.98 7.19
N ALA A 330 -10.27 17.01 8.33
CA ALA A 330 -11.69 16.74 8.44
C ALA A 330 -12.32 17.90 9.19
N ARG A 331 -13.32 18.55 8.59
CA ARG A 331 -14.09 19.62 9.23
C ARG A 331 -15.56 19.32 9.12
N ARG A 332 -16.30 19.59 10.20
CA ARG A 332 -17.76 19.58 10.21
C ARG A 332 -18.24 20.84 10.92
N ILE A 333 -18.94 21.69 10.18
CA ILE A 333 -19.51 22.93 10.67
C ILE A 333 -21.02 22.75 10.80
N LEU A 334 -21.56 23.05 11.97
CA LEU A 334 -22.98 22.89 12.28
C LEU A 334 -23.53 24.19 12.89
N PRO A 335 -24.74 24.64 12.54
CA PRO A 335 -25.36 25.76 13.22
C PRO A 335 -25.81 25.34 14.64
N THR A 336 -25.61 26.23 15.61
CA THR A 336 -26.21 26.11 16.95
C THR A 336 -27.62 26.74 16.96
N ALA A 337 -28.38 26.51 18.04
CA ALA A 337 -29.72 27.08 18.21
C ALA A 337 -29.73 28.63 18.22
N VAL A 338 -28.61 29.26 18.58
CA VAL A 338 -28.45 30.73 18.59
C VAL A 338 -27.95 31.25 17.23
N GLY A 339 -27.74 30.37 16.25
CA GLY A 339 -27.30 30.73 14.89
C GLY A 339 -25.78 30.82 14.70
N VAL A 340 -25.00 30.61 15.76
CA VAL A 340 -23.52 30.61 15.70
C VAL A 340 -23.01 29.26 15.21
N PRO A 341 -22.06 29.18 14.26
CA PRO A 341 -21.50 27.91 13.81
C PRO A 341 -20.57 27.31 14.86
N ILE A 342 -20.77 26.03 15.16
CA ILE A 342 -19.80 25.19 15.86
C ILE A 342 -18.99 24.40 14.83
N GLU A 343 -17.68 24.42 14.99
CA GLU A 343 -16.71 23.69 14.19
C GLU A 343 -16.20 22.47 14.98
N LEU A 344 -16.28 21.31 14.35
CA LEU A 344 -15.63 20.07 14.77
C LEU A 344 -14.57 19.73 13.72
N SER A 345 -13.31 19.89 14.07
CA SER A 345 -12.23 19.72 13.09
C SER A 345 -11.06 18.90 13.61
N LEU A 346 -10.48 18.12 12.71
CA LEU A 346 -9.26 17.35 12.92
C LEU A 346 -8.27 17.71 11.80
N TYR A 347 -7.18 18.35 12.17
CA TYR A 347 -6.10 18.74 11.26
C TYR A 347 -4.85 17.96 11.62
N THR A 348 -4.19 17.36 10.65
CA THR A 348 -2.87 16.77 10.86
C THR A 348 -1.92 17.29 9.80
N SER A 349 -0.92 18.05 10.24
CA SER A 349 0.21 18.46 9.40
C SER A 349 1.40 17.57 9.70
N ALA A 350 2.10 17.11 8.66
CA ALA A 350 3.33 16.35 8.80
C ALA A 350 4.47 17.05 8.05
N VAL A 351 5.65 17.10 8.66
CA VAL A 351 6.87 17.61 8.05
C VAL A 351 7.90 16.50 8.11
N ALA A 352 8.34 16.04 6.94
CA ALA A 352 9.48 15.13 6.83
C ALA A 352 10.71 15.93 6.43
N ALA A 353 11.80 15.81 7.19
CA ALA A 353 13.07 16.47 6.89
C ALA A 353 14.20 15.46 6.95
N THR A 354 15.11 15.49 5.98
CA THR A 354 16.30 14.65 5.97
C THR A 354 17.51 15.46 5.55
N SER A 355 18.62 15.32 6.29
CA SER A 355 19.92 15.82 5.87
C SER A 355 20.86 14.66 5.60
N LEU A 356 21.46 14.62 4.42
CA LEU A 356 22.42 13.61 4.02
C LEU A 356 23.76 14.28 3.74
N LYS A 357 24.81 13.87 4.43
CA LYS A 357 26.20 14.26 4.20
C LYS A 357 26.99 13.03 3.77
N VAL A 358 27.55 13.02 2.58
CA VAL A 358 28.37 11.92 2.06
C VAL A 358 29.72 12.46 1.61
N LYS A 359 30.79 11.82 2.06
CA LYS A 359 32.17 12.14 1.67
C LYS A 359 32.92 10.86 1.37
N ALA A 360 33.59 10.80 0.23
CA ALA A 360 34.47 9.70 -0.14
C ALA A 360 35.94 10.16 -0.07
N THR A 361 36.76 9.40 0.66
CA THR A 361 38.21 9.52 0.67
C THR A 361 38.77 8.36 -0.15
N ILE A 362 39.50 8.69 -1.23
CA ILE A 362 40.05 7.70 -2.15
C ILE A 362 41.57 7.76 -2.07
N THR A 363 42.20 6.62 -1.77
CA THR A 363 43.66 6.53 -1.62
C THR A 363 44.22 5.45 -2.55
N PRO A 364 45.22 5.74 -3.41
CA PRO A 364 45.81 7.06 -3.69
C PRO A 364 44.84 8.01 -4.45
N PRO A 365 45.04 9.34 -4.40
CA PRO A 365 44.16 10.30 -5.03
C PRO A 365 44.09 10.08 -6.55
N LEU A 366 42.87 10.10 -7.10
CA LEU A 366 42.62 9.95 -8.53
C LEU A 366 43.31 11.09 -9.32
N PRO A 367 43.90 10.81 -10.50
CA PRO A 367 44.49 11.82 -11.39
C PRO A 367 43.48 12.91 -11.79
N GLU A 368 43.96 14.15 -12.02
CA GLU A 368 43.14 15.30 -12.44
C GLU A 368 42.56 15.09 -13.86
N ASP A 369 43.29 14.41 -14.74
CA ASP A 369 42.84 13.99 -16.08
C ASP A 369 42.20 12.60 -16.05
N ILE A 370 40.89 12.58 -15.82
CA ILE A 370 40.05 11.39 -15.64
C ILE A 370 39.94 10.53 -16.94
N ASP A 371 40.43 11.01 -18.08
CA ASP A 371 40.43 10.29 -19.35
C ASP A 371 41.50 9.18 -19.45
N THR A 372 42.47 9.15 -18.52
CA THR A 372 43.49 8.10 -18.42
C THR A 372 43.11 6.97 -17.44
N MET A 373 41.95 7.08 -16.79
CA MET A 373 41.54 6.21 -15.69
C MET A 373 41.10 4.83 -16.20
N THR A 374 41.98 3.84 -16.07
CA THR A 374 41.71 2.44 -16.47
C THR A 374 41.01 1.68 -15.34
N LEU A 375 40.13 0.73 -15.67
CA LEU A 375 39.42 -0.14 -14.70
C LEU A 375 40.39 -0.88 -13.74
N GLY A 376 41.65 -1.06 -14.15
CA GLY A 376 42.72 -1.62 -13.33
C GLY A 376 43.24 -0.69 -12.22
N GLN A 377 43.13 0.64 -12.36
CA GLN A 377 43.51 1.61 -11.32
C GLN A 377 42.42 1.73 -10.24
N LEU A 378 41.14 1.63 -10.62
CA LEU A 378 40.01 1.48 -9.69
C LEU A 378 40.11 0.22 -8.83
N LYS A 379 40.68 -0.86 -9.37
CA LYS A 379 40.92 -2.08 -8.59
C LYS A 379 42.01 -1.91 -7.53
N ARG A 380 42.89 -0.91 -7.66
CA ARG A 380 44.02 -0.66 -6.77
C ARG A 380 43.79 0.45 -5.75
N THR A 381 42.57 0.97 -5.67
CA THR A 381 42.21 2.07 -4.77
C THR A 381 41.53 1.53 -3.52
N ASP A 382 41.91 2.09 -2.38
CA ASP A 382 41.17 1.98 -1.12
C ASP A 382 40.16 3.12 -1.08
N VAL A 383 38.89 2.76 -0.89
CA VAL A 383 37.77 3.71 -0.87
C VAL A 383 37.16 3.70 0.51
N GLU A 384 37.28 4.81 1.22
CA GLU A 384 36.55 5.07 2.46
C GLU A 384 35.38 6.01 2.18
N LEU A 385 34.16 5.49 2.32
CA LEU A 385 32.92 6.25 2.22
C LEU A 385 32.41 6.57 3.62
N GLN A 386 32.29 7.84 3.96
CA GLN A 386 31.61 8.31 5.16
C GLN A 386 30.26 8.90 4.77
N ALA A 387 29.18 8.36 5.34
CA ALA A 387 27.82 8.84 5.14
C ALA A 387 27.16 9.13 6.49
N GLU A 388 26.63 10.33 6.65
CA GLU A 388 25.82 10.73 7.80
C GLU A 388 24.43 11.14 7.31
N ALA A 389 23.40 10.50 7.83
CA ALA A 389 22.01 10.80 7.52
C ALA A 389 21.27 11.19 8.81
N ARG A 390 20.46 12.24 8.75
CA ARG A 390 19.57 12.66 9.84
C ARG A 390 18.14 12.79 9.35
N PRO A 391 17.43 11.67 9.15
CA PRO A 391 16.01 11.66 8.87
C PRO A 391 15.21 12.01 10.13
N SER A 392 14.21 12.88 9.96
CA SER A 392 13.27 13.27 11.00
C SER A 392 11.87 13.47 10.44
N VAL A 393 10.86 13.18 11.25
CA VAL A 393 9.45 13.38 10.92
C VAL A 393 8.75 14.01 12.11
N ALA A 394 8.06 15.13 11.89
CA ALA A 394 7.20 15.77 12.87
C ALA A 394 5.74 15.69 12.39
N LEU A 395 4.87 15.07 13.16
CA LEU A 395 3.41 15.12 12.97
C LEU A 395 2.81 16.00 14.06
N GLN A 396 1.94 16.90 13.65
CA GLN A 396 1.20 17.76 14.55
C GLN A 396 -0.29 17.65 14.22
N THR A 397 -1.06 17.15 15.18
CA THR A 397 -2.49 16.95 15.07
C THR A 397 -3.23 17.92 16.00
N PHE A 398 -4.22 18.62 15.46
CA PHE A 398 -5.13 19.48 16.19
C PHE A 398 -6.55 18.92 16.09
N ALA A 399 -7.18 18.62 17.21
CA ALA A 399 -8.61 18.38 17.29
C ALA A 399 -9.27 19.60 17.92
N VAL A 400 -10.13 20.29 17.18
CA VAL A 400 -10.78 21.54 17.58
C VAL A 400 -12.28 21.29 17.68
N MET A 401 -12.87 21.70 18.81
CA MET A 401 -14.30 21.67 19.04
C MET A 401 -14.75 22.99 19.67
N GLY A 402 -15.55 23.76 18.95
CA GLY A 402 -16.13 24.99 19.51
C GLY A 402 -16.57 25.99 18.45
N VAL A 403 -16.83 27.21 18.88
CA VAL A 403 -17.25 28.30 17.99
C VAL A 403 -16.02 28.82 17.24
N ASN A 404 -16.13 28.88 15.92
CA ASN A 404 -15.15 29.55 15.08
C ASN A 404 -15.90 30.42 14.07
N THR A 405 -15.74 31.73 14.20
CA THR A 405 -16.33 32.76 13.34
C THR A 405 -15.24 33.74 12.96
N ASP A 406 -15.49 34.58 11.94
CA ASP A 406 -14.52 35.59 11.51
C ASP A 406 -14.17 36.64 12.58
N LEU A 407 -14.98 36.74 13.65
CA LEU A 407 -14.78 37.69 14.75
C LEU A 407 -14.25 37.02 16.02
N ILE A 408 -14.83 35.88 16.40
CA ILE A 408 -14.59 35.21 17.68
C ILE A 408 -14.29 33.73 17.44
N GLN A 409 -13.24 33.24 18.10
CA GLN A 409 -13.02 31.82 18.26
C GLN A 409 -13.01 31.46 19.74
N ALA A 410 -13.88 30.52 20.11
CA ALA A 410 -13.99 29.99 21.46
C ALA A 410 -14.11 28.46 21.35
N ALA A 411 -13.01 27.75 21.57
CA ALA A 411 -12.95 26.31 21.31
C ALA A 411 -12.02 25.57 22.27
N VAL A 412 -12.34 24.31 22.50
CA VAL A 412 -11.43 23.33 23.09
C VAL A 412 -10.56 22.79 21.96
N THR A 413 -9.24 22.86 22.14
CA THR A 413 -8.24 22.37 21.21
C THR A 413 -7.37 21.33 21.89
N ALA A 414 -7.40 20.10 21.39
CA ALA A 414 -6.41 19.09 21.72
C ALA A 414 -5.29 19.11 20.69
N LYS A 415 -4.05 19.17 21.16
CA LYS A 415 -2.83 19.27 20.35
C LYS A 415 -1.95 18.06 20.63
N GLY A 416 -1.83 17.17 19.66
CA GLY A 416 -0.87 16.08 19.67
C GLY A 416 0.34 16.44 18.83
N LYS A 417 1.55 16.26 19.36
CA LYS A 417 2.80 16.34 18.60
C LYS A 417 3.52 15.01 18.70
N ILE A 418 3.97 14.50 17.56
CA ILE A 418 4.85 13.34 17.48
C ILE A 418 6.08 13.78 16.71
N HIS A 419 7.24 13.69 17.32
CA HIS A 419 8.51 13.97 16.66
C HIS A 419 9.40 12.73 16.73
N VAL A 420 9.87 12.27 15.57
CA VAL A 420 10.78 11.13 15.45
C VAL A 420 12.04 11.59 14.74
N ASN A 421 13.20 11.30 15.31
CA ASN A 421 14.50 11.62 14.73
C ASN A 421 15.41 10.41 14.83
N ALA A 422 15.95 9.95 13.70
CA ALA A 422 16.74 8.73 13.60
C ALA A 422 18.08 8.99 12.91
N PRO A 423 19.02 9.71 13.55
CA PRO A 423 20.32 9.99 12.95
C PRO A 423 21.19 8.74 12.89
N GLY A 424 21.97 8.59 11.81
CA GLY A 424 22.87 7.47 11.61
C GLY A 424 24.11 7.90 10.84
N LYS A 425 25.26 7.35 11.26
CA LYS A 425 26.54 7.56 10.60
C LYS A 425 27.17 6.22 10.27
N VAL A 426 27.50 6.02 9.00
CA VAL A 426 28.09 4.80 8.47
C VAL A 426 29.42 5.12 7.83
N VAL A 427 30.43 4.31 8.13
CA VAL A 427 31.70 4.31 7.40
C VAL A 427 31.84 2.96 6.72
N ALA A 428 31.96 2.98 5.39
CA ALA A 428 32.24 1.79 4.60
C ALA A 428 33.63 1.93 3.98
N ARG A 429 34.52 0.98 4.27
CA ARG A 429 35.84 0.87 3.66
C ARG A 429 35.87 -0.35 2.73
N ALA A 430 36.33 -0.15 1.51
CA ALA A 430 36.47 -1.18 0.51
C ALA A 430 37.89 -1.20 -0.05
N ASP A 431 38.67 -2.20 0.34
CA ASP A 431 39.95 -2.53 -0.29
C ASP A 431 39.65 -3.50 -1.44
N ILE A 432 39.51 -2.93 -2.64
CA ILE A 432 39.11 -3.66 -3.86
C ILE A 432 40.21 -4.65 -4.29
N LEU A 433 41.46 -4.40 -3.92
CA LEU A 433 42.63 -5.21 -4.25
C LEU A 433 42.69 -6.48 -3.39
N LYS A 434 42.44 -6.34 -2.08
CA LYS A 434 42.45 -7.46 -1.12
C LYS A 434 41.10 -8.15 -0.97
N GLY A 435 40.03 -7.60 -1.55
CA GLY A 435 38.67 -8.10 -1.40
C GLY A 435 38.11 -7.92 0.01
N ASN A 436 38.68 -6.99 0.80
CA ASN A 436 38.25 -6.74 2.17
C ASN A 436 37.25 -5.59 2.20
N PHE A 437 36.06 -5.87 2.74
CA PHE A 437 35.00 -4.89 2.94
C PHE A 437 34.71 -4.78 4.43
N LYS A 438 34.80 -3.56 4.97
CA LYS A 438 34.46 -3.26 6.36
C LYS A 438 33.36 -2.21 6.38
N VAL A 439 32.24 -2.53 7.03
CA VAL A 439 31.15 -1.57 7.25
C VAL A 439 31.04 -1.38 8.76
N GLU A 440 31.22 -0.14 9.20
CA GLU A 440 31.13 0.26 10.59
C GLU A 440 29.97 1.25 10.76
N LEU A 441 29.09 0.95 11.70
CA LEU A 441 28.10 1.90 12.20
C LEU A 441 28.76 2.70 13.31
N LEU A 442 28.94 4.00 13.10
CA LEU A 442 29.53 4.87 14.11
C LEU A 442 28.46 5.36 15.09
N PRO A 443 28.79 5.47 16.39
CA PRO A 443 27.90 6.12 17.34
C PRO A 443 27.72 7.59 16.92
N VAL A 444 26.46 8.03 16.88
CA VAL A 444 26.09 9.43 16.66
C VAL A 444 25.66 10.00 18.01
N GLU A 445 25.87 11.30 18.22
CA GLU A 445 25.21 12.00 19.33
C GLU A 445 23.70 11.80 19.18
N VAL A 446 23.15 10.93 20.03
CA VAL A 446 21.73 10.61 20.02
C VAL A 446 21.02 11.83 20.60
N PRO A 447 20.01 12.40 19.91
CA PRO A 447 19.15 13.40 20.50
C PRO A 447 18.58 12.86 21.82
N GLU A 448 18.30 13.74 22.78
CA GLU A 448 17.76 13.38 24.10
C GLU A 448 16.56 12.40 24.00
N HIS A 449 15.74 12.54 22.95
CA HIS A 449 14.69 11.59 22.57
C HIS A 449 14.72 11.25 21.07
N ILE A 450 14.78 9.95 20.74
CA ILE A 450 14.60 9.42 19.37
C ILE A 450 13.14 9.58 18.92
N ALA A 451 12.20 9.48 19.87
CA ALA A 451 10.79 9.74 19.66
C ALA A 451 10.24 10.54 20.85
N ALA A 452 9.61 11.66 20.58
CA ALA A 452 8.93 12.49 21.56
C ALA A 452 7.45 12.59 21.19
N VAL A 453 6.58 12.34 22.17
CA VAL A 453 5.12 12.49 22.02
C VAL A 453 4.65 13.48 23.08
N SER A 454 3.98 14.55 22.66
CA SER A 454 3.34 15.50 23.57
C SER A 454 1.86 15.62 23.26
N PHE A 455 1.04 15.71 24.30
CA PHE A 455 -0.40 15.88 24.18
C PHE A 455 -0.87 16.93 25.17
N GLU A 456 -1.51 17.98 24.66
CA GLU A 456 -2.03 19.09 25.46
C GLU A 456 -3.49 19.32 25.09
N THR A 457 -4.35 19.63 26.06
CA THR A 457 -5.74 20.01 25.81
C THR A 457 -5.99 21.39 26.42
N LEU A 458 -6.33 22.35 25.57
CA LEU A 458 -6.41 23.76 25.88
C LEU A 458 -7.79 24.32 25.53
N ALA A 459 -8.39 25.09 26.41
CA ALA A 459 -9.50 25.96 26.08
C ALA A 459 -8.93 27.29 25.57
N VAL A 460 -9.30 27.67 24.34
CA VAL A 460 -8.81 28.86 23.67
C VAL A 460 -9.98 29.78 23.40
N VAL A 461 -9.86 31.04 23.82
CA VAL A 461 -10.77 32.14 23.47
C VAL A 461 -9.95 33.26 22.89
N ARG A 462 -10.24 33.67 21.65
CA ARG A 462 -9.56 34.77 20.98
C ARG A 462 -10.50 35.60 20.14
N ASN A 463 -10.26 36.91 20.13
CA ASN A 463 -10.83 37.84 19.17
C ASN A 463 -9.90 37.90 17.96
N ILE A 464 -10.42 37.58 16.78
CA ILE A 464 -9.62 37.53 15.54
C ILE A 464 -9.16 38.93 15.11
N GLU A 465 -9.93 39.97 15.39
CA GLU A 465 -9.57 41.36 15.09
C GLU A 465 -8.51 41.91 16.05
N ASN A 466 -8.45 41.38 17.28
CA ASN A 466 -7.47 41.76 18.28
C ASN A 466 -6.70 40.54 18.83
N PRO A 467 -5.66 40.06 18.12
CA PRO A 467 -4.93 38.84 18.47
C PRO A 467 -4.19 38.93 19.81
N THR A 468 -3.93 40.14 20.34
CA THR A 468 -3.29 40.32 21.66
C THR A 468 -4.19 39.97 22.84
N SER A 469 -5.50 39.78 22.61
CA SER A 469 -6.49 39.46 23.65
C SER A 469 -6.73 37.95 23.84
N GLU A 470 -5.92 37.09 23.22
CA GLU A 470 -6.03 35.64 23.31
C GLU A 470 -5.89 35.16 24.77
N ARG A 471 -6.82 34.29 25.19
CA ARG A 471 -6.80 33.60 26.48
C ARG A 471 -6.75 32.10 26.24
N ILE A 472 -5.74 31.45 26.81
CA ILE A 472 -5.53 30.01 26.74
C ILE A 472 -5.51 29.45 28.16
N VAL A 473 -6.34 28.44 28.42
CA VAL A 473 -6.44 27.78 29.73
C VAL A 473 -6.29 26.27 29.56
N PRO A 474 -5.37 25.59 30.26
CA PRO A 474 -5.29 24.13 30.20
C PRO A 474 -6.51 23.49 30.87
N LEU A 475 -7.12 22.49 30.23
CA LEU A 475 -8.28 21.78 30.81
C LEU A 475 -7.90 20.81 31.93
N VAL A 476 -6.65 20.35 31.94
CA VAL A 476 -6.10 19.52 33.02
C VAL A 476 -5.22 20.42 33.90
N PRO A 477 -5.53 20.58 35.20
CA PRO A 477 -4.68 21.35 36.11
C PRO A 477 -3.28 20.71 36.23
N GLU A 478 -2.23 21.53 36.27
CA GLU A 478 -0.83 21.06 36.40
C GLU A 478 -0.61 20.14 37.61
N VAL A 479 -1.37 20.35 38.69
CA VAL A 479 -1.33 19.55 39.94
C VAL A 479 -1.70 18.07 39.72
N SER A 480 -2.48 17.75 38.68
CA SER A 480 -2.86 16.37 38.35
C SER A 480 -1.82 15.63 37.49
N GLN A 481 -0.93 16.36 36.80
CA GLN A 481 0.12 15.77 35.97
C GLN A 481 1.29 15.20 36.80
N GLN A 482 1.65 15.86 37.92
CA GLN A 482 2.69 15.37 38.83
C GLN A 482 2.35 14.02 39.51
N LYS A 483 1.06 13.74 39.79
CA LYS A 483 0.61 12.45 40.33
C LYS A 483 0.65 11.30 39.33
N SER A 484 0.65 11.60 38.04
CA SER A 484 0.64 10.59 36.97
C SER A 484 2.06 10.10 36.62
N GLN A 485 3.08 10.94 36.83
CA GLN A 485 4.48 10.57 36.68
C GLN A 485 4.98 9.70 37.85
N THR A 486 4.50 9.96 39.08
CA THR A 486 4.88 9.18 40.27
C THR A 486 4.31 7.75 40.27
N SER A 487 3.16 7.50 39.64
CA SER A 487 2.58 6.14 39.61
C SER A 487 3.25 5.18 38.63
N TYR A 488 4.04 5.66 37.67
CA TYR A 488 4.75 4.80 36.71
C TYR A 488 6.11 4.32 37.25
N ASP A 489 6.82 5.13 38.05
CA ASP A 489 8.11 4.75 38.63
C ASP A 489 7.99 3.66 39.71
N ASP A 490 6.90 3.64 40.49
CA ASP A 490 6.65 2.67 41.56
C ASP A 490 6.38 1.23 41.08
N SER A 491 6.22 1.01 39.76
CA SER A 491 5.96 -0.33 39.21
C SER A 491 7.19 -1.04 38.64
N SER A 492 8.39 -0.45 38.81
CA SER A 492 9.65 -0.97 38.25
C SER A 492 10.71 -1.43 39.26
N SER A 493 10.43 -1.40 40.56
CA SER A 493 11.38 -1.88 41.57
C SER A 493 10.69 -2.75 42.63
N GLU A 494 10.72 -4.07 42.44
CA GLU A 494 10.92 -5.11 43.49
C GLU A 494 10.62 -6.50 42.92
N ILE A 495 11.64 -7.16 42.38
CA ILE A 495 11.77 -8.62 42.47
C ILE A 495 13.17 -8.85 43.02
N GLN A 496 13.26 -8.98 44.35
CA GLN A 496 14.46 -9.50 45.01
C GLN A 496 14.46 -11.03 44.86
N ASP A 497 15.44 -11.52 44.11
CA ASP A 497 15.89 -12.91 44.15
C ASP A 497 16.47 -13.21 45.53
N GLU A 498 15.86 -14.13 46.27
CA GLU A 498 16.55 -15.09 47.14
C GLU A 498 15.53 -16.01 47.83
N VAL A 499 15.68 -17.33 47.67
CA VAL A 499 15.57 -18.36 48.73
C VAL A 499 16.00 -19.72 48.11
N PRO A 500 16.69 -20.59 48.88
CA PRO A 500 17.73 -21.46 48.37
C PRO A 500 17.31 -22.91 48.13
N VAL A 501 18.16 -23.61 47.38
CA VAL A 501 18.19 -25.07 47.21
C VAL A 501 18.33 -25.76 48.57
N ARG A 502 17.49 -26.78 48.82
CA ARG A 502 17.77 -27.81 49.81
C ARG A 502 17.40 -29.20 49.26
N ALA A 503 18.44 -30.05 49.28
CA ALA A 503 18.55 -31.51 49.20
C ALA A 503 17.42 -32.32 48.54
#